data_AF-A0A7Y5QFR7-F1
#
_entry.id   AF-A0A7Y5QFR7-F1
#
_cell.length_a   1.000
_cell.length_b   1.000
_cell.length_c   1.000
_cell.angle_alpha   90.00
_cell.angle_beta   90.00
_cell.angle_gamma   90.00
#
_symmetry.space_group_name_H-M   'P 1'
#
loop_
_entity.id
_entity.type
_entity.pdbx_description
1 polymer ?
#
loop_
_entity_poly.entity_id
_entity_poly.type
_entity_poly.pdbx_seq_one_letter_code
_entity_poly.pdbx_strand_id
1 'polypeptide(L)'
;MKNRDKNKIRFTVGFTPDQASKLDELNRTRNRKGEMTNRAALVREAVGFYLQHQPDLVGSRKAIAKDLEGKIDALDAKVEDLRVQFAAFVESVTRRRTRG
;
A
#
# COMPACT_ATOMS: atom_id res chain seq x y z
N MET A 1 -21.00 14.41 -21.93
CA MET A 1 -20.08 13.27 -22.13
C MET A 1 -18.79 13.53 -21.35
N LYS A 2 -18.45 12.68 -20.36
CA LYS A 2 -17.29 12.92 -19.47
C LYS A 2 -15.96 12.60 -20.18
N ASN A 3 -15.05 13.56 -20.16
CA ASN A 3 -13.71 13.63 -20.77
C ASN A 3 -12.69 12.58 -20.24
N ARG A 4 -13.04 11.29 -20.13
CA ARG A 4 -12.15 10.27 -19.54
C ARG A 4 -11.09 9.71 -20.50
N ASP A 5 -11.15 10.03 -21.79
CA ASP A 5 -10.23 9.45 -22.79
C ASP A 5 -8.99 10.30 -23.11
N LYS A 6 -8.88 11.51 -22.55
CA LYS A 6 -7.81 12.47 -22.92
C LYS A 6 -6.41 12.15 -22.40
N ASN A 7 -6.20 11.08 -21.61
CA ASN A 7 -4.90 10.81 -20.99
C ASN A 7 -4.40 9.35 -21.13
N LYS A 8 -4.77 8.66 -22.22
CA LYS A 8 -4.22 7.32 -22.52
C LYS A 8 -2.92 7.47 -23.31
N ILE A 9 -1.79 7.45 -22.61
CA ILE A 9 -0.46 7.42 -23.23
C ILE A 9 -0.27 6.05 -23.90
N ARG A 10 0.12 6.06 -25.18
CA ARG A 10 0.49 4.85 -25.93
C ARG A 10 2.01 4.80 -26.05
N PHE A 11 2.57 3.64 -25.76
CA PHE A 11 3.99 3.37 -25.90
C PHE A 11 4.18 1.92 -26.36
N THR A 12 5.28 1.66 -27.04
CA THR A 12 5.67 0.31 -27.50
C THR A 12 6.71 -0.24 -26.54
N VAL A 13 6.55 -1.51 -26.16
CA VAL A 13 7.53 -2.24 -25.35
C VAL A 13 7.92 -3.52 -26.05
N GLY A 14 9.21 -3.84 -26.00
CA GLY A 14 9.71 -5.15 -26.38
C GLY A 14 9.42 -6.17 -25.29
N PHE A 15 8.95 -7.35 -25.69
CA PHE A 15 8.85 -8.51 -24.82
C PHE A 15 9.72 -9.63 -25.38
N THR A 16 10.24 -10.48 -24.49
CA THR A 16 10.82 -11.75 -24.93
C THR A 16 9.73 -12.65 -25.56
N PRO A 17 10.09 -13.57 -26.46
CA PRO A 17 9.12 -14.49 -27.06
C PRO A 17 8.32 -15.27 -26.00
N ASP A 18 8.99 -15.76 -24.95
CA ASP A 18 8.35 -16.48 -23.84
C ASP A 18 7.33 -15.62 -23.08
N GLN A 19 7.66 -14.36 -22.78
CA GLN A 19 6.72 -13.43 -22.15
C GLN A 19 5.48 -13.17 -23.02
N ALA A 20 5.67 -13.01 -24.33
CA ALA A 20 4.56 -12.81 -25.25
C ALA A 20 3.65 -14.05 -25.32
N SER A 21 4.24 -15.24 -25.41
CA SER A 21 3.52 -16.52 -25.40
C SER A 21 2.71 -16.72 -24.11
N LYS A 22 3.30 -16.42 -22.95
CA LYS A 22 2.60 -16.51 -21.65
C LYS A 22 1.45 -15.52 -21.53
N LEU A 23 1.63 -14.28 -22.01
CA LEU A 23 0.54 -13.30 -22.04
C LEU A 23 -0.63 -13.75 -22.93
N ASP A 24 -0.33 -14.40 -24.05
CA ASP A 24 -1.35 -14.98 -24.93
C ASP A 24 -2.10 -16.13 -24.30
N GLU A 25 -1.38 -17.05 -23.65
CA GLU A 25 -1.98 -18.17 -22.95
C GLU A 25 -2.89 -17.69 -21.81
N LEU A 26 -2.44 -16.70 -21.04
CA LEU A 26 -3.22 -16.10 -19.96
C LEU A 26 -4.48 -15.43 -20.51
N ASN A 27 -4.36 -14.67 -21.60
CA ASN A 27 -5.48 -14.03 -22.27
C ASN A 27 -6.52 -15.06 -22.75
N ARG A 28 -6.07 -16.16 -23.39
CA ARG A 28 -6.96 -17.25 -23.83
C ARG A 28 -7.67 -17.90 -22.66
N THR A 29 -6.95 -18.17 -21.57
CA THR A 29 -7.50 -18.83 -20.39
C THR A 29 -8.54 -17.97 -19.68
N ARG A 30 -8.30 -16.67 -19.54
CA ARG A 30 -9.25 -15.72 -18.95
C ARG A 30 -10.49 -15.52 -19.83
N ASN A 31 -10.30 -15.40 -21.15
CA ASN A 31 -11.42 -15.33 -22.09
C ASN A 31 -12.30 -16.59 -22.04
N ARG A 32 -11.72 -17.79 -21.86
CA ARG A 32 -12.49 -19.03 -21.65
C ARG A 32 -13.33 -19.00 -20.37
N LYS A 33 -12.90 -18.27 -19.34
CA LYS A 33 -13.65 -18.07 -18.09
C LYS A 33 -14.68 -16.93 -18.19
N GLY A 34 -14.85 -16.31 -19.37
CA GLY A 34 -15.79 -15.20 -19.59
C GLY A 34 -15.23 -13.82 -19.25
N GLU A 35 -13.98 -13.71 -18.79
CA GLU A 35 -13.31 -12.43 -18.58
C GLU A 35 -12.79 -11.91 -19.92
N MET A 36 -13.53 -11.00 -20.57
CA MET A 36 -13.06 -10.32 -21.78
C MET A 36 -11.82 -9.49 -21.46
N THR A 37 -10.65 -10.07 -21.73
CA THR A 37 -9.35 -9.46 -21.49
C THR A 37 -8.61 -9.29 -22.82
N ASN A 38 -7.66 -8.37 -22.84
CA ASN A 38 -6.72 -8.18 -23.94
C ASN A 38 -5.31 -8.02 -23.39
N ARG A 39 -4.29 -8.25 -24.23
CA ARG A 39 -2.88 -8.15 -23.81
C ARG A 39 -2.57 -6.82 -23.10
N ALA A 40 -3.09 -5.72 -23.63
CA ALA A 40 -2.86 -4.40 -23.05
C ALA A 40 -3.49 -4.25 -21.65
N ALA A 41 -4.62 -4.90 -21.38
CA ALA A 41 -5.24 -4.92 -20.06
C ALA A 41 -4.39 -5.73 -19.07
N LEU A 42 -3.89 -6.89 -19.48
CA LEU A 42 -2.98 -7.70 -18.67
C LEU A 42 -1.70 -6.94 -18.33
N VAL A 43 -1.11 -6.24 -19.30
CA VAL A 43 0.07 -5.40 -19.08
C VAL A 43 -0.25 -4.25 -18.12
N ARG A 44 -1.39 -3.58 -18.27
CA ARG A 44 -1.80 -2.52 -17.33
C ARG A 44 -1.98 -3.05 -15.90
N GLU A 45 -2.58 -4.22 -15.74
CA GLU A 45 -2.75 -4.87 -14.45
C GLU A 45 -1.39 -5.21 -13.82
N ALA A 46 -0.49 -5.81 -14.58
CA ALA A 46 0.85 -6.15 -14.12
C ALA A 46 1.66 -4.91 -13.72
N VAL A 47 1.60 -3.83 -14.52
CA VAL A 47 2.25 -2.55 -14.19
C VAL A 47 1.62 -1.95 -12.92
N GLY A 48 0.30 -1.97 -12.80
CA GLY A 48 -0.40 -1.51 -11.60
C GLY A 48 0.04 -2.27 -10.36
N PHE A 49 0.12 -3.60 -10.45
CA PHE A 49 0.62 -4.46 -9.38
C PHE A 49 2.07 -4.10 -9.02
N TYR A 50 2.96 -4.00 -10.00
CA TYR A 50 4.35 -3.65 -9.77
C TYR A 50 4.48 -2.31 -9.03
N LEU A 51 3.80 -1.26 -9.50
CA LEU A 51 3.86 0.08 -8.92
C LEU A 51 3.28 0.15 -7.50
N GLN A 52 2.19 -0.57 -7.21
CA GLN A 52 1.59 -0.61 -5.87
C GLN A 52 2.52 -1.20 -4.80
N HIS A 53 3.45 -2.06 -5.21
CA HIS A 53 4.40 -2.73 -4.32
C HIS A 53 5.76 -2.03 -4.26
N GLN A 54 5.98 -0.97 -5.05
CA GLN A 54 7.23 -0.20 -4.98
C GLN A 54 7.24 0.66 -3.72
N PRO A 55 8.18 0.44 -2.78
CA PRO A 55 8.28 1.23 -1.56
C PRO A 55 8.68 2.68 -1.83
N ASP A 56 9.38 2.94 -2.93
CA ASP A 56 9.93 4.27 -3.25
C ASP A 56 8.92 5.17 -3.97
N LEU A 57 7.75 4.63 -4.34
CA LEU A 57 6.70 5.40 -4.99
C LEU A 57 5.76 6.01 -3.95
N VAL A 58 5.74 7.34 -3.85
CA VAL A 58 4.85 8.08 -2.96
C VAL A 58 3.39 7.72 -3.27
N GLY A 59 2.64 7.28 -2.25
CA GLY A 59 1.25 6.85 -2.38
C GLY A 59 1.04 5.38 -2.78
N SER A 60 2.10 4.59 -2.92
CA SER A 60 1.96 3.13 -3.04
C SER A 60 1.45 2.52 -1.73
N ARG A 61 0.80 1.35 -1.80
CA ARG A 61 0.31 0.66 -0.58
C ARG A 61 1.44 0.36 0.40
N LYS A 62 2.61 0.00 -0.13
CA LYS A 62 3.80 -0.31 0.69
C LYS A 62 4.40 0.94 1.34
N ALA A 63 4.45 2.06 0.61
CA ALA A 63 4.88 3.34 1.17
C ALA A 63 3.91 3.83 2.26
N ILE A 64 2.60 3.68 2.04
CA ILE A 64 1.56 4.01 3.01
C ILE A 64 1.66 3.10 4.24
N ALA A 65 1.87 1.80 4.06
CA ALA A 65 2.03 0.86 5.17
C ALA A 65 3.25 1.23 6.05
N LYS A 66 4.39 1.53 5.43
CA LYS A 66 5.60 1.97 6.14
C LYS A 66 5.40 3.28 6.91
N ASP A 67 4.69 4.25 6.31
CA ASP A 67 4.34 5.51 6.99
C ASP A 67 3.37 5.28 8.14
N LEU A 68 2.39 4.36 7.98
CA LEU A 68 1.49 3.96 9.06
C LEU A 68 2.23 3.26 10.20
N GLU A 69 3.13 2.34 9.90
CA GLU A 69 3.97 1.66 10.90
C GLU A 69 4.75 2.68 11.74
N GLY A 70 5.45 3.64 11.09
CA GLY A 70 6.16 4.68 11.82
C GLY A 70 5.26 5.59 12.66
N LYS A 71 4.00 5.83 12.24
CA LYS A 71 3.01 6.57 13.03
C LYS A 71 2.51 5.78 14.23
N ILE A 72 2.35 4.46 14.10
CA ILE A 72 1.98 3.57 15.21
C ILE A 72 3.11 3.52 16.23
N ASP A 73 4.35 3.34 15.79
CA ASP A 73 5.52 3.34 16.68
C ASP A 73 5.63 4.65 17.48
N ALA A 74 5.38 5.79 16.81
CA ALA A 74 5.36 7.10 17.47
C ALA A 74 4.18 7.27 18.44
N LEU A 75 3.06 6.61 18.18
CA LEU A 75 1.90 6.60 19.08
C LEU A 75 2.19 5.75 20.33
N ASP A 76 2.75 4.56 20.14
CA ASP A 76 3.11 3.65 21.23
C ASP A 76 4.11 4.30 22.19
N ALA A 77 5.13 4.99 21.66
CA ALA A 77 6.07 5.74 22.48
C ALA A 77 5.39 6.83 23.33
N LYS A 78 4.40 7.54 22.78
CA LYS A 78 3.66 8.58 23.53
C LYS A 78 2.73 7.98 24.58
N VAL A 79 2.14 6.82 24.30
CA VAL A 79 1.29 6.11 25.26
C VAL A 79 2.11 5.64 26.46
N GLU A 80 3.31 5.10 26.22
CA GLU A 80 4.20 4.70 27.31
C GLU A 80 4.71 5.90 28.13
N ASP A 81 5.05 7.02 27.49
CA ASP A 81 5.40 8.25 28.21
C ASP A 81 4.24 8.75 29.10
N LEU A 82 3.03 8.79 28.56
CA LEU A 82 1.83 9.18 29.32
C LEU A 82 1.57 8.24 30.50
N ARG A 83 1.77 6.93 30.31
CA ARG A 83 1.65 5.93 31.37
C ARG A 83 2.66 6.17 32.49
N VAL A 84 3.92 6.46 32.15
CA VAL A 84 4.97 6.77 33.14
C VAL A 84 4.62 8.03 33.93
N GLN A 85 4.19 9.09 33.25
CA GLN A 85 3.77 10.34 33.90
C GLN A 85 2.57 10.14 34.83
N PHE A 86 1.58 9.34 34.42
CA PHE A 86 0.43 9.03 35.24
C PHE A 86 0.82 8.22 36.49
N ALA A 87 1.70 7.23 36.37
CA ALA A 87 2.20 6.47 37.50
C ALA A 87 2.91 7.37 38.53
N ALA A 88 3.77 8.28 38.06
CA ALA A 88 4.45 9.25 38.91
C ALA A 88 3.46 10.21 39.60
N PHE A 89 2.42 10.65 38.88
CA PHE A 89 1.36 11.48 39.45
C PHE A 89 0.60 10.75 40.56
N VAL A 90 0.16 9.52 40.32
CA VAL A 90 -0.55 8.70 41.33
C VAL A 90 0.31 8.51 42.57
N GLU A 91 1.60 8.22 42.39
CA GLU A 91 2.53 8.08 43.50
C GLU A 91 2.65 9.38 44.31
N SER A 92 2.76 10.53 43.63
CA SER A 92 2.86 11.84 44.29
C SER A 92 1.61 12.19 45.12
N VAL A 93 0.42 11.87 44.60
CA VAL A 93 -0.86 12.10 45.28
C VAL A 93 -1.00 11.14 46.46
N THR A 94 -0.61 9.88 46.29
CA THR A 94 -0.68 8.86 47.34
C THR A 94 0.25 9.21 48.50
N ARG A 95 1.49 9.63 48.21
CA ARG A 95 2.44 10.10 49.24
C ARG A 95 1.93 11.34 49.99
N ARG A 96 1.20 12.25 49.34
CA ARG A 96 0.61 13.41 50.03
C ARG A 96 -0.48 13.00 51.01
N ARG A 97 -1.29 11.98 50.70
CA ARG A 97 -2.37 11.51 51.58
C ARG A 97 -1.88 10.74 52.80
N THR A 98 -0.77 10.00 52.71
CA THR A 98 -0.24 9.20 53.83
C THR A 98 0.65 9.99 54.79
N ARG A 99 1.05 11.22 54.43
CA ARG A 99 1.85 12.12 55.28
C ARG A 99 1.02 13.19 56.00
N GLY A 100 -0.29 13.22 55.78
CA GLY A 100 -1.24 14.12 56.46
C GLY A 100 -2.00 13.42 57.58
#